data_AF-A0ABD7Y1H4-F1
#
_entry.id   AF-A0ABD7Y1H4-F1
#
_cell.length_a   1.000
_cell.length_b   1.000
_cell.length_c   1.000
_cell.angle_alpha   90.00
_cell.angle_beta   90.00
_cell.angle_gamma   90.00
#
_symmetry.space_group_name_H-M   'P 1'
#
loop_
_entity.id
_entity.type
_entity.pdbx_description
1 polymer ?
#
loop_
_entity_poly.entity_id
_entity_poly.type
_entity_poly.pdbx_seq_one_letter_code
_entity_poly.pdbx_strand_id
1 'polypeptide(L)'
;MRATSDPSPIPQPPAGAEPRLLRDPAALLAFACFNSVVGLGFWALHFQEPLLPDLVVANAIGFSALLLSHAGDWLLPRKPGLALKAIVIAPASVLIGFEITAALTSGNVPHVFGRARIGTWDNYGPSFLISAILFVCVSLFLQSMRMRATLETERREAAEARQAETAARLALLQAQIEPHFLFNTLANVQSLIERDPARASTMLDSLNRYLRASLRRTRDATSTLGEELELVDALLKIASIRLGERLSYAIDVPADLHALPFSPLLLQPLVENALLHGIEPSIDGGVIVIRGRMRGDCLELNVIDTGVGLGNGNSRLHGGVGLANVAARIRTLHGERGRVSVETNAAAAHGVTATLLIPID
;
A
#
# COMPACT_ATOMS: atom_id res chain seq x y z
N MET A 1 0.32 50.28 -11.62
CA MET A 1 1.29 49.18 -11.79
C MET A 1 0.51 47.91 -12.06
N ARG A 2 0.70 47.31 -13.24
CA ARG A 2 -0.08 46.17 -13.76
C ARG A 2 0.28 44.88 -13.00
N ALA A 3 -0.75 44.12 -12.62
CA ALA A 3 -0.62 42.73 -12.19
C ALA A 3 -0.22 41.86 -13.39
N THR A 4 0.93 41.20 -13.30
CA THR A 4 1.39 40.19 -14.26
C THR A 4 0.93 38.83 -13.77
N SER A 5 -0.08 38.28 -14.43
CA SER A 5 -0.49 36.88 -14.33
C SER A 5 0.54 36.00 -15.03
N ASP A 6 1.28 35.21 -14.25
CA ASP A 6 2.16 34.16 -14.75
C ASP A 6 1.30 32.92 -15.07
N PRO A 7 1.19 32.45 -16.32
CA PRO A 7 0.44 31.25 -16.62
C PRO A 7 1.25 30.02 -16.17
N SER A 8 0.69 29.28 -15.20
CA SER A 8 1.17 27.94 -14.86
C SER A 8 1.40 27.10 -16.13
N PRO A 9 2.49 26.31 -16.21
CA PRO A 9 2.72 25.46 -17.35
C PRO A 9 1.60 24.41 -17.41
N ILE A 10 0.94 24.35 -18.56
CA ILE A 10 0.00 23.28 -18.91
C ILE A 10 0.72 21.95 -18.64
N PRO A 11 0.15 21.04 -17.83
CA PRO A 11 0.76 19.73 -17.62
C PRO A 11 0.86 19.05 -18.99
N GLN A 12 2.08 18.83 -19.45
CA GLN A 12 2.32 18.08 -20.68
C GLN A 12 1.71 16.68 -20.50
N PRO A 13 0.89 16.21 -21.45
CA PRO A 13 0.37 14.86 -21.38
C PRO A 13 1.55 13.87 -21.35
N PRO A 14 1.47 12.79 -20.55
CA PRO A 14 2.54 11.81 -20.47
C PRO A 14 2.84 11.33 -21.89
N ALA A 15 4.13 11.36 -22.26
CA ALA A 15 4.63 10.93 -23.56
C ALA A 15 3.91 9.64 -23.95
N GLY A 16 2.99 9.75 -24.91
CA GLY A 16 2.19 8.64 -25.35
C GLY A 16 3.15 7.55 -25.76
N ALA A 17 3.12 6.42 -25.06
CA ALA A 17 3.97 5.28 -25.34
C ALA A 17 3.89 4.99 -26.84
N GLU A 18 4.91 5.41 -27.58
CA GLU A 18 5.05 5.08 -28.98
C GLU A 18 4.94 3.55 -29.06
N PRO A 19 4.15 3.00 -30.00
CA PRO A 19 4.04 1.56 -30.10
C PRO A 19 5.43 1.00 -30.31
N ARG A 20 5.95 0.24 -29.33
CA ARG A 20 7.29 -0.39 -29.36
C ARG A 20 7.60 -1.04 -30.70
N LEU A 21 6.56 -1.53 -31.39
CA LEU A 21 6.60 -2.10 -32.74
C LEU A 21 7.29 -1.22 -33.80
N LEU A 22 7.12 0.11 -33.79
CA LEU A 22 7.73 0.99 -34.81
C LEU A 22 9.21 1.30 -34.55
N ARG A 23 9.70 1.09 -33.32
CA ARG A 23 11.11 1.29 -32.94
C ARG A 23 11.90 0.00 -32.85
N ASP A 24 11.22 -1.15 -32.79
CA ASP A 24 11.84 -2.47 -32.67
C ASP A 24 12.02 -3.10 -34.06
N PRO A 25 13.27 -3.18 -34.58
CA PRO A 25 13.52 -3.75 -35.91
C PRO A 25 13.13 -5.23 -35.99
N ALA A 26 13.19 -5.98 -34.88
CA ALA A 26 12.76 -7.38 -34.85
C ALA A 26 11.23 -7.49 -35.00
N ALA A 27 10.49 -6.57 -34.38
CA ALA A 27 9.03 -6.51 -34.50
C ALA A 27 8.58 -6.10 -35.92
N LEU A 28 9.29 -5.17 -36.57
CA LEU A 28 9.03 -4.78 -37.96
C LEU A 28 9.33 -5.93 -38.94
N LEU A 29 10.43 -6.66 -38.72
CA LEU A 29 10.77 -7.86 -39.50
C LEU A 29 9.72 -8.96 -39.32
N ALA A 30 9.31 -9.24 -38.08
CA ALA A 30 8.25 -10.21 -37.80
C ALA A 30 6.92 -9.80 -38.47
N PHE A 31 6.59 -8.51 -38.47
CA PHE A 31 5.41 -7.97 -39.14
C PHE A 31 5.48 -8.12 -40.66
N ALA A 32 6.62 -7.82 -41.28
CA ALA A 32 6.85 -8.02 -42.71
C ALA A 32 6.79 -9.51 -43.10
N CYS A 33 7.37 -10.40 -42.29
CA CYS A 33 7.28 -11.86 -42.47
C CYS A 33 5.82 -12.33 -42.40
N PHE A 34 5.06 -11.85 -41.43
CA PHE A 34 3.64 -12.17 -41.31
C PHE A 34 2.83 -11.71 -42.52
N ASN A 35 3.01 -10.47 -42.98
CA ASN A 35 2.35 -9.97 -44.20
C ASN A 35 2.75 -10.79 -45.44
N SER A 36 4.02 -11.24 -45.51
CA SER A 36 4.52 -12.08 -46.60
C SER A 36 3.93 -13.49 -46.58
N VAL A 37 3.67 -14.07 -45.40
CA VAL A 37 2.93 -15.34 -45.28
C VAL A 37 1.49 -15.19 -45.80
N VAL A 38 0.86 -14.05 -45.55
CA VAL A 38 -0.47 -13.73 -46.10
C VAL A 38 -0.42 -13.60 -47.63
N GLY A 39 0.58 -12.90 -48.16
CA GLY A 39 0.80 -12.80 -49.62
C GLY A 39 1.05 -14.16 -50.28
N LEU A 40 1.83 -15.05 -49.63
CA LEU A 40 2.03 -16.44 -50.07
C LEU A 40 0.72 -17.23 -50.08
N GLY A 41 -0.13 -17.06 -49.06
CA GLY A 41 -1.45 -17.68 -49.00
C GLY A 41 -2.35 -17.23 -50.14
N PHE A 42 -2.28 -15.96 -50.55
CA PHE A 42 -3.04 -15.43 -51.68
C PHE A 42 -2.54 -15.99 -53.03
N TRP A 43 -1.23 -16.00 -53.24
CA TRP A 43 -0.62 -16.61 -54.42
C TRP A 43 -1.00 -18.10 -54.55
N ALA A 44 -1.03 -18.82 -53.43
CA ALA A 44 -1.45 -20.22 -53.38
C ALA A 44 -2.94 -20.46 -53.72
N LEU A 45 -3.77 -19.41 -53.73
CA LEU A 45 -5.15 -19.49 -54.23
C LEU A 45 -5.26 -19.13 -55.72
N HIS A 46 -4.23 -18.51 -56.30
CA HIS A 46 -4.19 -17.97 -57.66
C HIS A 46 -2.90 -18.42 -58.39
N PHE A 47 -2.64 -19.74 -58.42
CA PHE A 47 -1.43 -20.38 -58.97
C PHE A 47 -1.03 -20.00 -60.42
N GLN A 48 -1.79 -19.15 -61.10
CA GLN A 48 -1.53 -18.70 -62.47
C GLN A 48 -0.83 -17.33 -62.54
N GLU A 49 -0.67 -16.62 -61.42
CA GLU A 49 -0.06 -15.28 -61.37
C GLU A 49 1.33 -15.27 -60.72
N PRO A 50 2.19 -14.29 -61.01
CA PRO A 50 3.50 -14.15 -60.38
C PRO A 50 3.38 -13.79 -58.89
N LEU A 51 4.18 -14.46 -58.04
CA LEU A 51 4.18 -14.30 -56.58
C LEU A 51 4.56 -12.89 -56.09
N LEU A 52 5.43 -12.20 -56.83
CA LEU A 52 6.02 -10.93 -56.38
C LEU A 52 4.96 -9.84 -56.14
N PRO A 53 4.02 -9.56 -57.07
CA PRO A 53 2.90 -8.64 -56.81
C PRO A 53 2.16 -8.91 -55.50
N ASP A 54 1.86 -10.17 -55.20
CA ASP A 54 1.04 -10.55 -54.04
C ASP A 54 1.76 -10.28 -52.71
N LEU A 55 3.07 -10.52 -52.69
CA LEU A 55 3.93 -10.18 -51.55
C LEU A 55 4.01 -8.66 -51.36
N VAL A 56 4.12 -7.90 -52.45
CA VAL A 56 4.20 -6.44 -52.42
C VAL A 56 2.87 -5.83 -51.97
N VAL A 57 1.73 -6.29 -52.50
CA VAL A 57 0.39 -5.83 -52.07
C VAL A 57 0.19 -6.09 -50.58
N ALA A 58 0.46 -7.31 -50.12
CA ALA A 58 0.22 -7.67 -48.72
C ALA A 58 1.05 -6.82 -47.74
N ASN A 59 2.33 -6.57 -48.06
CA ASN A 59 3.18 -5.69 -47.26
C ASN A 59 2.76 -4.22 -47.38
N ALA A 60 2.46 -3.72 -48.57
CA ALA A 60 2.06 -2.33 -48.79
C ALA A 60 0.77 -2.00 -48.03
N ILE A 61 -0.21 -2.89 -48.05
CA ILE A 61 -1.46 -2.76 -47.27
C ILE A 61 -1.16 -2.83 -45.77
N GLY A 62 -0.41 -3.84 -45.33
CA GLY A 62 -0.09 -4.05 -43.91
C GLY A 62 0.63 -2.84 -43.28
N PHE A 63 1.64 -2.29 -43.96
CA PHE A 63 2.36 -1.10 -43.49
C PHE A 63 1.50 0.18 -43.60
N SER A 64 0.69 0.33 -44.64
CA SER A 64 -0.24 1.47 -44.77
C SER A 64 -1.28 1.47 -43.63
N ALA A 65 -1.81 0.30 -43.29
CA ALA A 65 -2.73 0.10 -42.18
C ALA A 65 -2.08 0.47 -40.83
N LEU A 66 -0.83 0.03 -40.61
CA LEU A 66 -0.07 0.32 -39.41
C LEU A 66 0.18 1.83 -39.25
N LEU A 67 0.65 2.48 -40.33
CA LEU A 67 0.97 3.91 -40.35
C LEU A 67 -0.28 4.78 -40.18
N LEU A 68 -1.36 4.48 -40.90
CA LEU A 68 -2.62 5.23 -40.76
C LEU A 68 -3.26 5.02 -39.38
N SER A 69 -3.20 3.81 -38.83
CA SER A 69 -3.70 3.53 -37.47
C SER A 69 -2.92 4.29 -36.41
N HIS A 70 -1.61 4.46 -36.61
CA HIS A 70 -0.77 5.30 -35.76
C HIS A 70 -1.05 6.79 -35.93
N ALA A 71 -1.13 7.27 -37.17
CA ALA A 71 -1.45 8.66 -37.48
C ALA A 71 -2.84 9.06 -36.95
N GLY A 72 -3.84 8.18 -37.05
CA GLY A 72 -5.17 8.39 -36.48
C GLY A 72 -5.17 8.44 -34.95
N ASP A 73 -4.35 7.62 -34.29
CA ASP A 73 -4.16 7.68 -32.83
C ASP A 73 -3.46 8.99 -32.39
N TRP A 74 -2.65 9.60 -33.27
CA TRP A 74 -1.93 10.85 -33.00
C TRP A 74 -2.75 12.12 -33.31
N LEU A 75 -3.48 12.12 -34.44
CA LEU A 75 -4.25 13.29 -34.92
C LEU A 75 -5.58 13.49 -34.21
N LEU A 76 -6.25 12.43 -33.76
CA LEU A 76 -7.56 12.55 -33.13
C LEU A 76 -7.45 12.74 -31.61
N PRO A 77 -8.08 13.78 -31.02
CA PRO A 77 -8.03 14.04 -29.58
C PRO A 77 -8.74 12.96 -28.75
N ARG A 78 -9.64 12.19 -29.38
CA ARG A 78 -10.20 10.94 -28.83
C ARG A 78 -9.68 9.79 -29.68
N LYS A 79 -9.01 8.83 -29.05
CA LYS A 79 -8.52 7.62 -29.73
C LYS A 79 -9.70 6.94 -30.43
N PRO A 80 -9.70 6.85 -31.78
CA PRO A 80 -10.84 6.33 -32.51
C PRO A 80 -11.04 4.86 -32.13
N GLY A 81 -12.28 4.50 -31.77
CA GLY A 81 -12.64 3.12 -31.45
C GLY A 81 -12.37 2.19 -32.63
N LEU A 82 -12.21 0.90 -32.35
CA LEU A 82 -11.90 -0.13 -33.35
C LEU A 82 -12.87 -0.09 -34.55
N ALA A 83 -14.15 0.18 -34.30
CA ALA A 83 -15.17 0.31 -35.34
C ALA A 83 -14.89 1.46 -36.32
N LEU A 84 -14.51 2.65 -35.83
CA LEU A 84 -14.20 3.79 -36.69
C LEU A 84 -12.93 3.54 -37.50
N LYS A 85 -11.92 2.91 -36.89
CA LYS A 85 -10.70 2.49 -37.59
C LYS A 85 -11.02 1.47 -38.69
N ALA A 86 -11.88 0.49 -38.43
CA ALA A 86 -12.28 -0.49 -39.43
C ALA A 86 -13.05 0.15 -40.61
N ILE A 87 -13.88 1.16 -40.35
CA ILE A 87 -14.67 1.85 -41.38
C ILE A 87 -13.82 2.79 -42.26
N VAL A 88 -12.83 3.47 -41.66
CA VAL A 88 -12.07 4.52 -42.36
C VAL A 88 -10.67 4.08 -42.76
N ILE A 89 -9.94 3.46 -41.83
CA ILE A 89 -8.52 3.14 -42.01
C ILE A 89 -8.35 1.87 -42.83
N ALA A 90 -9.19 0.85 -42.63
CA ALA A 90 -9.09 -0.39 -43.38
C ALA A 90 -9.25 -0.14 -44.90
N PRO A 91 -10.31 0.54 -45.40
CA PRO A 91 -10.45 0.79 -46.83
C PRO A 91 -9.34 1.69 -47.37
N ALA A 92 -8.96 2.75 -46.65
CA ALA A 92 -7.88 3.65 -47.05
C ALA A 92 -6.53 2.92 -47.18
N SER A 93 -6.21 2.02 -46.26
CA SER A 93 -4.97 1.24 -46.30
C SER A 93 -4.90 0.29 -47.49
N VAL A 94 -6.04 -0.27 -47.90
CA VAL A 94 -6.13 -1.12 -49.09
C VAL A 94 -5.93 -0.30 -50.35
N LEU A 95 -6.62 0.83 -50.49
CA LEU A 95 -6.47 1.73 -51.64
C LEU A 95 -5.01 2.18 -51.82
N ILE A 96 -4.36 2.60 -50.73
CA ILE A 96 -2.96 3.04 -50.75
C ILE A 96 -2.03 1.87 -51.08
N GLY A 97 -2.26 0.69 -50.49
CA GLY A 97 -1.42 -0.48 -50.75
C GLY A 97 -1.47 -0.94 -52.21
N PHE A 98 -2.65 -0.90 -52.84
CA PHE A 98 -2.80 -1.20 -54.27
C PHE A 98 -2.10 -0.17 -55.16
N GLU A 99 -2.21 1.13 -54.87
CA GLU A 99 -1.50 2.17 -55.64
C GLU A 99 0.01 2.08 -55.51
N ILE A 100 0.52 1.81 -54.30
CA ILE A 100 1.96 1.57 -54.08
C ILE A 100 2.44 0.37 -54.92
N THR A 101 1.66 -0.71 -54.95
CA THR A 101 2.01 -1.92 -55.71
C THR A 101 1.97 -1.68 -57.21
N ALA A 102 0.94 -1.00 -57.72
CA ALA A 102 0.83 -0.65 -59.13
C ALA A 102 2.02 0.19 -59.59
N ALA A 103 2.48 1.14 -58.75
CA ALA A 103 3.68 1.94 -59.01
C ALA A 103 4.99 1.14 -58.97
N LEU A 104 5.13 0.19 -58.03
CA LEU A 104 6.36 -0.60 -57.85
C LEU A 104 6.53 -1.75 -58.83
N THR A 105 5.42 -2.28 -59.38
CA THR A 105 5.42 -3.51 -60.19
C THR A 105 5.23 -3.23 -61.68
N SER A 106 5.53 -2.00 -62.12
CA SER A 106 5.49 -1.56 -63.53
C SER A 106 4.19 -1.90 -64.27
N GLY A 107 3.05 -1.85 -63.58
CA GLY A 107 1.73 -2.08 -64.18
C GLY A 107 1.20 -3.53 -64.17
N ASN A 108 1.88 -4.47 -63.50
CA ASN A 108 1.34 -5.83 -63.29
C ASN A 108 0.06 -5.85 -62.42
N VAL A 109 -0.22 -4.77 -61.70
CA VAL A 109 -1.46 -4.56 -60.94
C VAL A 109 -2.12 -3.28 -61.45
N PRO A 110 -3.44 -3.27 -61.75
CA PRO A 110 -4.11 -2.08 -62.25
C PRO A 110 -4.13 -0.95 -61.22
N HIS A 111 -3.90 0.28 -61.68
CA HIS A 111 -4.09 1.49 -60.85
C HIS A 111 -5.55 1.68 -60.50
N VAL A 112 -5.83 1.94 -59.21
CA VAL A 112 -7.17 2.19 -58.68
C VAL A 112 -7.77 3.46 -59.29
N PHE A 113 -6.93 4.49 -59.51
CA PHE A 113 -7.32 5.74 -60.18
C PHE A 113 -7.05 5.74 -61.71
N GLY A 114 -6.85 4.57 -62.31
CA GLY A 114 -6.57 4.41 -63.75
C GLY A 114 -7.80 4.13 -64.63
N ARG A 115 -7.60 4.04 -65.95
CA ARG A 115 -8.65 3.69 -66.94
C ARG A 115 -8.87 2.17 -67.09
N ALA A 116 -8.63 1.39 -66.04
CA ALA A 116 -8.83 -0.06 -66.08
C ALA A 116 -10.32 -0.41 -66.22
N ARG A 117 -10.66 -1.44 -67.02
CA ARG A 117 -12.06 -1.89 -67.15
C ARG A 117 -12.51 -2.58 -65.87
N ILE A 118 -13.77 -2.45 -65.50
CA ILE A 118 -14.34 -3.07 -64.28
C ILE A 118 -14.01 -4.58 -64.20
N GLY A 119 -14.06 -5.31 -65.32
CA GLY A 119 -13.75 -6.75 -65.36
C GLY A 119 -12.29 -7.15 -65.08
N THR A 120 -11.33 -6.22 -65.08
CA THR A 120 -9.96 -6.53 -64.62
C THR A 120 -9.85 -6.62 -63.11
N TRP A 121 -10.84 -6.10 -62.38
CA TRP A 121 -10.87 -6.09 -60.91
C TRP A 121 -11.55 -7.34 -60.31
N ASP A 122 -12.24 -8.14 -61.12
CA ASP A 122 -12.94 -9.35 -60.67
C ASP A 122 -11.98 -10.36 -60.01
N ASN A 123 -10.73 -10.43 -60.47
CA ASN A 123 -9.70 -11.30 -59.90
C ASN A 123 -9.10 -10.78 -58.58
N TYR A 124 -9.32 -9.51 -58.22
CA TYR A 124 -8.73 -8.88 -57.03
C TYR A 124 -9.73 -8.66 -55.89
N GLY A 125 -11.03 -8.90 -56.11
CA GLY A 125 -12.08 -8.83 -55.09
C GLY A 125 -11.76 -9.60 -53.78
N PRO A 126 -11.24 -10.85 -53.85
CA PRO A 126 -10.82 -11.60 -52.66
C PRO A 126 -9.70 -10.93 -51.86
N SER A 127 -8.80 -10.18 -52.52
CA SER A 127 -7.68 -9.46 -51.87
C SER A 127 -8.16 -8.34 -50.94
N PHE A 128 -9.29 -7.69 -51.26
CA PHE A 128 -9.90 -6.67 -50.39
C PHE A 128 -10.45 -7.27 -49.09
N LEU A 129 -11.08 -8.46 -49.16
CA LEU A 129 -11.63 -9.15 -47.99
C LEU A 129 -10.52 -9.63 -47.04
N ILE A 130 -9.46 -10.22 -47.59
CA ILE A 130 -8.31 -10.71 -46.79
C ILE A 130 -7.60 -9.52 -46.14
N SER A 131 -7.44 -8.41 -46.84
CA SER A 131 -6.84 -7.19 -46.30
C SER A 131 -7.66 -6.56 -45.18
N ALA A 132 -9.00 -6.59 -45.28
CA ALA A 132 -9.89 -6.16 -44.21
C ALA A 132 -9.77 -7.06 -42.98
N ILE A 133 -9.69 -8.39 -43.17
CA ILE A 133 -9.46 -9.35 -42.08
C ILE A 133 -8.09 -9.10 -41.43
N LEU A 134 -7.05 -8.87 -42.22
CA LEU A 134 -5.70 -8.56 -41.75
C LEU A 134 -5.68 -7.29 -40.90
N PHE A 135 -6.34 -6.24 -41.37
CA PHE A 135 -6.48 -4.98 -40.63
C PHE A 135 -7.11 -5.19 -39.25
N VAL A 136 -8.19 -5.98 -39.18
CA VAL A 136 -8.87 -6.32 -37.93
C VAL A 136 -7.94 -7.12 -37.01
N CYS A 137 -7.27 -8.15 -37.53
CA CYS A 137 -6.33 -8.97 -36.76
C CYS A 137 -5.19 -8.14 -36.16
N VAL A 138 -4.55 -7.28 -36.95
CA VAL A 138 -3.47 -6.40 -36.50
C VAL A 138 -3.97 -5.40 -35.46
N SER A 139 -5.16 -4.81 -35.67
CA SER A 139 -5.74 -3.86 -34.74
C SER A 139 -6.09 -4.50 -33.39
N LEU A 140 -6.66 -5.71 -33.39
CA LEU A 140 -6.94 -6.48 -32.19
C LEU A 140 -5.65 -6.90 -31.47
N PHE A 141 -4.60 -7.29 -32.21
CA PHE A 141 -3.30 -7.64 -31.64
C PHE A 141 -2.66 -6.44 -30.92
N LEU A 142 -2.63 -5.27 -31.55
CA LEU A 142 -2.10 -4.04 -30.93
C LEU A 142 -2.91 -3.63 -29.70
N GLN A 143 -4.23 -3.78 -29.73
CA GLN A 143 -5.09 -3.49 -28.57
C GLN A 143 -4.83 -4.48 -27.42
N SER A 144 -4.69 -5.77 -27.72
CA SER A 144 -4.34 -6.81 -26.73
C SER A 144 -2.99 -6.53 -26.08
N MET A 145 -1.98 -6.15 -26.85
CA MET A 145 -0.66 -5.77 -26.34
C MET A 145 -0.72 -4.54 -25.41
N ARG A 146 -1.48 -3.50 -25.79
CA ARG A 146 -1.69 -2.31 -24.94
C ARG A 146 -2.39 -2.68 -23.63
N MET A 147 -3.42 -3.51 -23.68
CA MET A 147 -4.15 -3.99 -22.50
C MET A 147 -3.25 -4.80 -21.55
N ARG A 148 -2.39 -5.66 -22.10
CA ARG A 148 -1.43 -6.42 -21.29
C ARG A 148 -0.44 -5.49 -20.58
N ALA A 149 0.07 -4.48 -21.27
CA ALA A 149 0.98 -3.50 -20.68
C ALA A 149 0.34 -2.71 -19.53
N THR A 150 -0.92 -2.27 -19.68
CA THR A 150 -1.64 -1.56 -18.60
C THR A 150 -1.94 -2.45 -17.41
N LEU A 151 -2.32 -3.71 -17.65
CA LEU A 151 -2.54 -4.67 -16.57
C LEU A 151 -1.24 -5.01 -15.82
N GLU A 152 -0.11 -5.06 -16.51
CA GLU A 152 1.20 -5.25 -15.88
C GLU A 152 1.59 -4.06 -15.00
N THR A 153 1.33 -2.82 -15.44
CA THR A 153 1.60 -1.63 -14.63
C THR A 153 0.70 -1.59 -13.39
N GLU A 154 -0.60 -1.82 -13.55
CA GLU A 154 -1.54 -1.88 -12.42
C GLU A 154 -1.16 -2.98 -11.42
N ARG A 155 -0.73 -4.15 -11.90
CA ARG A 155 -0.24 -5.24 -11.04
C ARG A 155 1.01 -4.86 -10.27
N ARG A 156 1.95 -4.13 -10.87
CA ARG A 156 3.16 -3.65 -10.20
C ARG A 156 2.82 -2.63 -9.13
N GLU A 157 2.03 -1.61 -9.47
CA GLU A 157 1.58 -0.59 -8.52
C GLU A 157 0.83 -1.22 -7.34
N ALA A 158 -0.06 -2.19 -7.60
CA ALA A 158 -0.76 -2.91 -6.54
C ALA A 158 0.19 -3.76 -5.66
N ALA A 159 1.22 -4.37 -6.24
CA ALA A 159 2.22 -5.12 -5.49
C ALA A 159 3.08 -4.19 -4.61
N GLU A 160 3.53 -3.06 -5.15
CA GLU A 160 4.28 -2.04 -4.43
C GLU A 160 3.47 -1.44 -3.28
N ALA A 161 2.19 -1.11 -3.51
CA ALA A 161 1.29 -0.63 -2.46
C ALA A 161 1.12 -1.65 -1.32
N ARG A 162 0.96 -2.94 -1.65
CA ARG A 162 0.89 -4.02 -0.64
C ARG A 162 2.19 -4.16 0.14
N GLN A 163 3.34 -4.03 -0.53
CA GLN A 163 4.64 -4.06 0.13
C GLN A 163 4.81 -2.86 1.08
N ALA A 164 4.45 -1.65 0.63
CA ALA A 164 4.50 -0.44 1.44
C ALA A 164 3.56 -0.54 2.66
N GLU A 165 2.35 -1.06 2.47
CA GLU A 165 1.40 -1.33 3.57
C GLU A 165 1.98 -2.34 4.57
N THR A 166 2.56 -3.44 4.08
CA THR A 166 3.17 -4.46 4.93
C THR A 166 4.35 -3.89 5.71
N ALA A 167 5.21 -3.10 5.05
CA ALA A 167 6.36 -2.44 5.69
C ALA A 167 5.89 -1.42 6.75
N ALA A 168 4.84 -0.64 6.46
CA ALA A 168 4.26 0.30 7.41
C ALA A 168 3.66 -0.44 8.62
N ARG A 169 2.94 -1.54 8.41
CA ARG A 169 2.45 -2.40 9.50
C ARG A 169 3.60 -2.95 10.33
N LEU A 170 4.65 -3.49 9.71
CA LEU A 170 5.83 -4.00 10.42
C LEU A 170 6.55 -2.89 11.20
N ALA A 171 6.70 -1.70 10.64
CA ALA A 171 7.27 -0.55 11.34
C ALA A 171 6.40 -0.12 12.53
N LEU A 172 5.07 -0.18 12.40
CA LEU A 172 4.13 0.10 13.50
C LEU A 172 4.27 -0.94 14.62
N LEU A 173 4.48 -2.22 14.27
CA LEU A 173 4.77 -3.28 15.24
C LEU A 173 6.13 -3.09 15.92
N GLN A 174 7.16 -2.70 15.18
CA GLN A 174 8.48 -2.39 15.74
C GLN A 174 8.46 -1.16 16.66
N ALA A 175 7.64 -0.16 16.32
CA ALA A 175 7.48 1.06 17.12
C ALA A 175 6.76 0.84 18.46
N GLN A 176 6.09 -0.31 18.65
CA GLN A 176 5.38 -0.61 19.91
C GLN A 176 6.31 -1.02 21.07
N ILE A 177 7.61 -1.19 20.82
CA ILE A 177 8.60 -1.37 21.89
C ILE A 177 9.52 -0.15 21.89
N GLU A 178 9.51 0.63 22.98
CA GLU A 178 10.37 1.79 23.10
C GLU A 178 11.86 1.36 23.06
N PRO A 179 12.62 1.68 21.98
CA PRO A 179 13.98 1.17 21.82
C PRO A 179 14.89 1.63 22.97
N HIS A 180 14.64 2.83 23.48
CA HIS A 180 15.37 3.40 24.59
C HIS A 180 15.18 2.60 25.89
N PHE A 181 13.95 2.15 26.19
CA PHE A 181 13.69 1.27 27.33
C PHE A 181 14.50 -0.04 27.22
N LEU A 182 14.54 -0.64 26.03
CA LEU A 182 15.32 -1.85 25.78
C LEU A 182 16.83 -1.64 26.00
N PHE A 183 17.41 -0.61 25.39
CA PHE A 183 18.84 -0.34 25.54
C PHE A 183 19.21 -0.04 26.99
N ASN A 184 18.40 0.75 27.70
CA ASN A 184 18.62 1.04 29.12
C ASN A 184 18.51 -0.21 30.00
N THR A 185 17.55 -1.08 29.71
CA THR A 185 17.37 -2.33 30.43
C THR A 185 18.59 -3.24 30.23
N LEU A 186 19.07 -3.39 29.00
CA LEU A 186 20.25 -4.20 28.68
C LEU A 186 21.54 -3.63 29.27
N ALA A 187 21.72 -2.30 29.27
CA ALA A 187 22.86 -1.66 29.91
C ALA A 187 22.88 -1.90 31.43
N ASN A 188 21.71 -1.86 32.07
CA ASN A 188 21.60 -2.17 33.50
C ASN A 188 21.90 -3.65 33.78
N VAL A 189 21.39 -4.56 32.95
CA VAL A 189 21.75 -5.99 33.02
C VAL A 189 23.27 -6.16 32.94
N GLN A 190 23.94 -5.51 31.96
CA GLN A 190 25.40 -5.58 31.84
C GLN A 190 26.11 -5.11 33.11
N SER A 191 25.65 -4.01 33.72
CA SER A 191 26.21 -3.52 34.98
C SER A 191 25.94 -4.46 36.17
N LEU A 192 24.86 -5.24 36.14
CA LEU A 192 24.50 -6.18 37.21
C LEU A 192 25.24 -7.51 37.08
N ILE A 193 25.64 -7.95 35.88
CA ILE A 193 26.30 -9.25 35.67
C ILE A 193 27.53 -9.43 36.57
N GLU A 194 28.33 -8.37 36.77
CA GLU A 194 29.51 -8.44 37.63
C GLU A 194 29.22 -8.23 39.11
N ARG A 195 28.20 -7.41 39.44
CA ARG A 195 27.93 -6.96 40.82
C ARG A 195 26.91 -7.83 41.56
N ASP A 196 25.89 -8.28 40.85
CA ASP A 196 24.79 -9.11 41.37
C ASP A 196 24.19 -9.97 40.24
N PRO A 197 24.81 -11.12 39.93
CA PRO A 197 24.36 -12.01 38.87
C PRO A 197 22.92 -12.52 39.05
N ALA A 198 22.46 -12.67 40.30
CA ALA A 198 21.12 -13.14 40.60
C ALA A 198 20.06 -12.09 40.21
N ARG A 199 20.30 -10.81 40.54
CA ARG A 199 19.45 -9.70 40.06
C ARG A 199 19.52 -9.54 38.55
N ALA A 200 20.69 -9.71 37.93
CA ALA A 200 20.83 -9.67 36.47
C ALA A 200 19.96 -10.73 35.79
N SER A 201 19.99 -11.97 36.29
CA SER A 201 19.16 -13.07 35.78
C SER A 201 17.67 -12.78 35.95
N THR A 202 17.26 -12.26 37.11
CA THR A 202 15.86 -11.89 37.38
C THR A 202 15.37 -10.78 36.45
N MET A 203 16.23 -9.80 36.16
CA MET A 203 15.94 -8.70 35.23
C MET A 203 15.82 -9.21 33.79
N LEU A 204 16.69 -10.13 33.35
CA LEU A 204 16.61 -10.78 32.04
C LEU A 204 15.34 -11.62 31.87
N ASP A 205 14.95 -12.38 32.89
CA ASP A 205 13.70 -13.14 32.88
C ASP A 205 12.48 -12.22 32.77
N SER A 206 12.50 -11.11 33.51
CA SER A 206 11.42 -10.11 33.46
C SER A 206 11.36 -9.43 32.09
N LEU A 207 12.52 -9.10 31.48
CA LEU A 207 12.61 -8.57 30.12
C LEU A 207 12.06 -9.57 29.09
N ASN A 208 12.40 -10.86 29.21
CA ASN A 208 11.86 -11.91 28.35
C ASN A 208 10.34 -12.03 28.47
N ARG A 209 9.79 -11.97 29.69
CA ARG A 209 8.33 -11.96 29.91
C ARG A 209 7.68 -10.73 29.29
N TYR A 210 8.26 -9.55 29.50
CA TYR A 210 7.80 -8.30 28.90
C TYR A 210 7.75 -8.40 27.37
N LEU A 211 8.84 -8.82 26.73
CA LEU A 211 8.91 -9.00 25.27
C LEU A 211 7.90 -10.03 24.76
N ARG A 212 7.76 -11.18 25.43
CA ARG A 212 6.79 -12.21 25.05
C ARG A 212 5.35 -11.71 25.16
N ALA A 213 5.02 -11.03 26.26
CA ALA A 213 3.68 -10.48 26.48
C ALA A 213 3.36 -9.36 25.46
N SER A 214 4.32 -8.49 25.16
CA SER A 214 4.18 -7.44 24.14
C SER A 214 3.96 -8.02 22.74
N LEU A 215 4.70 -9.06 22.36
CA LEU A 215 4.60 -9.71 21.04
C LEU A 215 3.33 -10.56 20.87
N ARG A 216 2.81 -11.21 21.92
CA ARG A 216 1.55 -11.97 21.84
C ARG A 216 0.38 -11.07 21.46
N ARG A 217 0.32 -9.87 22.04
CA ARG A 217 -0.74 -8.87 21.81
C ARG A 217 -0.79 -8.32 20.38
N THR A 218 0.32 -8.40 19.65
CA THR A 218 0.38 -8.00 18.24
C THR A 218 -0.38 -8.96 17.33
N ARG A 219 -0.58 -10.21 17.75
CA ARG A 219 -1.18 -11.27 16.90
C ARG A 219 -2.68 -11.43 17.11
N ASP A 220 -3.19 -11.12 18.30
CA ASP A 220 -4.56 -11.43 18.70
C ASP A 220 -5.44 -10.17 18.77
N ALA A 221 -6.60 -10.19 18.10
CA ALA A 221 -7.57 -9.09 18.12
C ALA A 221 -8.33 -8.95 19.45
N THR A 222 -8.29 -10.00 20.29
CA THR A 222 -8.95 -10.08 21.59
C THR A 222 -7.91 -10.43 22.65
N SER A 223 -7.73 -9.56 23.64
CA SER A 223 -6.84 -9.77 24.79
C SER A 223 -7.65 -9.81 26.09
N THR A 224 -7.03 -10.25 27.17
CA THR A 224 -7.64 -10.30 28.51
C THR A 224 -6.99 -9.31 29.46
N LEU A 225 -7.69 -8.94 30.53
CA LEU A 225 -7.11 -8.10 31.59
C LEU A 225 -5.86 -8.75 32.21
N GLY A 226 -5.89 -10.07 32.40
CA GLY A 226 -4.77 -10.85 32.94
C GLY A 226 -3.52 -10.73 32.09
N GLU A 227 -3.67 -10.77 30.76
CA GLU A 227 -2.55 -10.51 29.85
C GLU A 227 -2.01 -9.10 30.06
N GLU A 228 -2.86 -8.07 30.08
CA GLU A 228 -2.47 -6.67 30.36
C GLU A 228 -1.66 -6.54 31.66
N LEU A 229 -2.15 -7.16 32.73
CA LEU A 229 -1.48 -7.21 34.03
C LEU A 229 -0.11 -7.92 33.98
N GLU A 230 0.04 -8.99 33.20
CA GLU A 230 1.31 -9.72 33.08
C GLU A 230 2.43 -8.84 32.49
N LEU A 231 2.13 -8.05 31.45
CA LEU A 231 3.13 -7.11 30.88
C LEU A 231 3.47 -6.01 31.87
N VAL A 232 2.46 -5.46 32.53
CA VAL A 232 2.63 -4.37 33.48
C VAL A 232 3.41 -4.83 34.71
N ASP A 233 3.18 -6.05 35.20
CA ASP A 233 3.99 -6.67 36.26
C ASP A 233 5.45 -6.85 35.80
N ALA A 234 5.67 -7.36 34.57
CA ALA A 234 7.01 -7.50 34.02
C ALA A 234 7.73 -6.14 33.88
N LEU A 235 7.02 -5.10 33.42
CA LEU A 235 7.53 -3.73 33.32
C LEU A 235 7.91 -3.19 34.71
N LEU A 236 7.02 -3.30 35.69
CA LEU A 236 7.26 -2.82 37.06
C LEU A 236 8.37 -3.59 37.77
N LYS A 237 8.55 -4.89 37.50
CA LYS A 237 9.71 -5.67 37.99
C LYS A 237 11.03 -5.17 37.42
N ILE A 238 11.07 -4.89 36.12
CA ILE A 238 12.28 -4.33 35.49
C ILE A 238 12.59 -2.96 36.12
N ALA A 239 11.55 -2.12 36.28
CA ALA A 239 11.69 -0.79 36.88
C ALA A 239 12.12 -0.85 38.35
N SER A 240 11.60 -1.79 39.15
CA SER A 240 11.94 -1.91 40.57
C SER A 240 13.37 -2.40 40.76
N ILE A 241 13.86 -3.31 39.90
CA ILE A 241 15.28 -3.69 39.90
C ILE A 241 16.15 -2.49 39.54
N ARG A 242 15.75 -1.65 38.58
CA ARG A 242 16.50 -0.46 38.17
C ARG A 242 16.53 0.63 39.25
N LEU A 243 15.39 0.92 39.87
CA LEU A 243 15.24 1.98 40.86
C LEU A 243 15.61 1.53 42.29
N GLY A 244 15.75 0.22 42.51
CA GLY A 244 16.04 -0.35 43.82
C GLY A 244 14.96 0.01 44.83
N GLU A 245 15.36 0.45 46.01
CA GLU A 245 14.46 0.80 47.11
C GLU A 245 13.54 2.00 46.81
N ARG A 246 13.82 2.77 45.74
CA ARG A 246 13.01 3.93 45.33
C ARG A 246 11.69 3.55 44.66
N LEU A 247 11.47 2.29 44.28
CA LEU A 247 10.19 1.85 43.72
C LEU A 247 9.69 0.60 44.44
N SER A 248 8.52 0.74 45.06
CA SER A 248 7.68 -0.39 45.47
C SER A 248 6.42 -0.42 44.62
N TYR A 249 5.84 -1.60 44.41
CA TYR A 249 4.57 -1.67 43.70
C TYR A 249 3.70 -2.82 44.20
N ALA A 250 2.40 -2.70 43.97
CA ALA A 250 1.41 -3.73 44.27
C ALA A 250 0.35 -3.81 43.17
N ILE A 251 -0.10 -5.03 42.86
CA ILE A 251 -1.21 -5.29 41.93
C ILE A 251 -2.30 -5.98 42.74
N ASP A 252 -3.38 -5.25 42.99
CA ASP A 252 -4.55 -5.63 43.77
C ASP A 252 -5.77 -5.72 42.85
N VAL A 253 -5.75 -6.76 42.00
CA VAL A 253 -6.82 -7.08 41.05
C VAL A 253 -7.28 -8.52 41.31
N PRO A 254 -8.54 -8.72 41.72
CA PRO A 254 -9.11 -10.06 41.94
C PRO A 254 -8.94 -10.99 40.72
N ALA A 255 -8.59 -12.25 40.98
CA ALA A 255 -8.22 -13.22 39.95
C ALA A 255 -9.36 -13.58 38.98
N ASP A 256 -10.60 -13.50 39.44
CA ASP A 256 -11.81 -13.66 38.64
C ASP A 256 -11.95 -12.59 37.55
N LEU A 257 -11.35 -11.41 37.73
CA LEU A 257 -11.34 -10.35 36.72
C LEU A 257 -10.29 -10.56 35.62
N HIS A 258 -9.33 -11.45 35.81
CA HIS A 258 -8.20 -11.61 34.87
C HIS A 258 -8.66 -12.16 33.51
N ALA A 259 -9.73 -12.95 33.47
CA ALA A 259 -10.27 -13.52 32.24
C ALA A 259 -11.15 -12.54 31.43
N LEU A 260 -11.43 -11.34 31.95
CA LEU A 260 -12.30 -10.38 31.29
C LEU A 260 -11.70 -9.91 29.95
N PRO A 261 -12.51 -9.85 28.87
CA PRO A 261 -12.08 -9.23 27.62
C PRO A 261 -11.63 -7.79 27.86
N PHE A 262 -10.44 -7.47 27.39
CA PHE A 262 -9.83 -6.17 27.63
C PHE A 262 -9.05 -5.71 26.40
N SER A 263 -9.28 -4.48 25.98
CA SER A 263 -8.56 -3.92 24.83
C SER A 263 -7.09 -3.66 25.22
N PRO A 264 -6.13 -4.08 24.39
CA PRO A 264 -4.72 -3.89 24.72
C PRO A 264 -4.34 -2.41 24.81
N LEU A 265 -3.23 -2.06 25.47
CA LEU A 265 -2.68 -0.70 25.59
C LEU A 265 -3.62 0.33 26.26
N LEU A 266 -4.51 -0.10 27.15
CA LEU A 266 -5.26 0.83 28.00
C LEU A 266 -4.60 1.00 29.37
N LEU A 267 -4.08 -0.08 29.96
CA LEU A 267 -3.48 -0.07 31.29
C LEU A 267 -2.00 0.34 31.24
N GLN A 268 -1.21 -0.25 30.34
CA GLN A 268 0.23 0.02 30.21
C GLN A 268 0.57 1.52 30.16
N PRO A 269 -0.06 2.36 29.31
CA PRO A 269 0.31 3.78 29.24
C PRO A 269 0.08 4.54 30.55
N LEU A 270 -0.90 4.12 31.36
CA LEU A 270 -1.14 4.74 32.67
C LEU A 270 -0.04 4.40 33.67
N VAL A 271 0.46 3.16 33.63
CA VAL A 271 1.55 2.71 34.50
C VAL A 271 2.89 3.33 34.06
N GLU A 272 3.12 3.42 32.75
CA GLU A 272 4.28 4.15 32.22
C GLU A 272 4.26 5.62 32.65
N ASN A 273 3.10 6.28 32.59
CA ASN A 273 2.97 7.65 33.08
C ASN A 273 3.28 7.75 34.59
N ALA A 274 2.72 6.86 35.41
CA ALA A 274 3.01 6.83 36.85
C ALA A 274 4.50 6.63 37.14
N LEU A 275 5.17 5.76 36.38
CA LEU A 275 6.59 5.49 36.53
C LEU A 275 7.46 6.67 36.07
N LEU A 276 7.33 7.08 34.81
CA LEU A 276 8.21 8.06 34.15
C LEU A 276 7.99 9.49 34.67
N HIS A 277 6.74 9.85 34.96
CA HIS A 277 6.39 11.21 35.38
C HIS A 277 6.15 11.33 36.88
N GLY A 278 5.74 10.25 37.55
CA GLY A 278 5.52 10.23 39.00
C GLY A 278 6.77 9.86 39.78
N ILE A 279 7.26 8.63 39.58
CA ILE A 279 8.29 8.02 40.45
C ILE A 279 9.71 8.40 40.06
N GLU A 280 10.09 8.32 38.77
CA GLU A 280 11.47 8.59 38.34
C GLU A 280 11.98 9.98 38.75
N PRO A 281 11.19 11.07 38.61
CA PRO A 281 11.60 12.41 39.04
C PRO A 281 11.60 12.60 40.57
N SER A 282 10.90 11.75 41.33
CA SER A 282 10.81 11.84 42.79
C SER A 282 12.10 11.36 43.44
N ILE A 283 12.85 12.23 44.11
CA ILE A 283 14.11 11.86 44.78
C ILE A 283 13.88 10.72 45.79
N ASP A 284 12.81 10.83 46.58
CA ASP A 284 12.43 9.85 47.62
C ASP A 284 11.83 8.56 47.03
N GLY A 285 11.58 8.53 45.72
CA GLY A 285 10.91 7.43 45.06
C GLY A 285 9.40 7.41 45.33
N GLY A 286 8.82 6.21 45.39
CA GLY A 286 7.42 6.04 45.77
C GLY A 286 6.85 4.66 45.48
N VAL A 287 5.52 4.58 45.58
CA VAL A 287 4.75 3.35 45.42
C VAL A 287 3.80 3.49 44.24
N ILE A 288 3.70 2.46 43.40
CA ILE A 288 2.66 2.31 42.38
C ILE A 288 1.70 1.19 42.80
N VAL A 289 0.41 1.49 42.90
CA VAL A 289 -0.62 0.51 43.21
C VAL A 289 -1.63 0.44 42.08
N ILE A 290 -1.82 -0.76 41.53
CA ILE A 290 -2.84 -1.05 40.53
C ILE A 290 -3.99 -1.73 41.23
N ARG A 291 -5.19 -1.15 41.17
CA ARG A 291 -6.40 -1.73 41.76
C ARG A 291 -7.45 -2.00 40.71
N GLY A 292 -8.17 -3.10 40.85
CA GLY A 292 -9.27 -3.46 39.96
C GLY A 292 -10.48 -3.94 40.73
N ARG A 293 -11.66 -3.46 40.37
CA ARG A 293 -12.93 -3.90 40.94
C ARG A 293 -14.07 -3.77 39.95
N MET A 294 -15.10 -4.58 40.14
CA MET A 294 -16.39 -4.35 39.49
C MET A 294 -17.18 -3.28 40.25
N ARG A 295 -17.79 -2.37 39.50
CA ARG A 295 -18.70 -1.34 40.00
C ARG A 295 -19.97 -1.38 39.15
N GLY A 296 -20.91 -2.20 39.57
CA GLY A 296 -22.05 -2.57 38.72
C GLY A 296 -21.56 -3.27 37.46
N ASP A 297 -22.00 -2.80 36.29
CA ASP A 297 -21.65 -3.38 34.99
C ASP A 297 -20.38 -2.76 34.37
N CYS A 298 -19.54 -2.13 35.20
CA CYS A 298 -18.29 -1.51 34.77
C CYS A 298 -17.11 -2.08 35.57
N LEU A 299 -16.03 -2.39 34.87
CA LEU A 299 -14.71 -2.57 35.45
C LEU A 299 -14.09 -1.20 35.74
N GLU A 300 -13.75 -0.98 37.00
CA GLU A 300 -12.99 0.19 37.43
C GLU A 300 -11.55 -0.26 37.72
N LEU A 301 -10.59 0.30 36.98
CA LEU A 301 -9.15 0.11 37.20
C LEU A 301 -8.51 1.42 37.62
N ASN A 302 -7.78 1.41 38.73
CA ASN A 302 -7.03 2.55 39.20
C ASN A 302 -5.53 2.26 39.12
N VAL A 303 -4.76 3.21 38.58
CA VAL A 303 -3.30 3.28 38.73
C VAL A 303 -3.00 4.45 39.65
N ILE A 304 -2.50 4.15 40.84
CA ILE A 304 -2.27 5.10 41.92
C ILE A 304 -0.77 5.18 42.14
N ASP A 305 -0.21 6.39 42.13
CA ASP A 305 1.18 6.63 42.51
C ASP A 305 1.29 7.63 43.68
N THR A 306 2.43 7.57 44.35
CA THR A 306 2.83 8.53 45.41
C THR A 306 3.98 9.43 44.95
N GLY A 307 4.11 9.64 43.63
CA GLY A 307 5.19 10.42 43.04
C GLY A 307 4.99 11.92 43.21
N VAL A 308 5.63 12.72 42.36
CA VAL A 308 5.62 14.19 42.47
C VAL A 308 4.25 14.86 42.29
N GLY A 309 3.23 14.13 41.81
CA GLY A 309 1.87 14.65 41.57
C GLY A 309 1.71 15.44 40.26
N LEU A 310 0.55 16.08 40.08
CA LEU A 310 0.18 16.76 38.81
C LEU A 310 0.86 18.12 38.55
N GLY A 311 1.75 18.59 39.44
CA GLY A 311 2.38 19.91 39.35
C GLY A 311 1.38 21.08 39.51
N ASN A 312 1.90 22.31 39.63
CA ASN A 312 1.12 23.53 39.92
C ASN A 312 0.35 24.11 38.70
N GLY A 313 0.25 23.38 37.59
CA GLY A 313 -0.46 23.82 36.39
C GLY A 313 -1.88 23.25 36.36
N ASN A 314 -2.90 24.11 36.50
CA ASN A 314 -4.33 23.79 36.39
C ASN A 314 -4.64 22.59 35.47
N SER A 315 -4.88 21.43 36.09
CA SER A 315 -5.15 20.16 35.41
C SER A 315 -6.53 20.17 34.74
N ARG A 316 -6.54 20.57 33.46
CA ARG A 316 -7.42 19.97 32.46
C ARG A 316 -6.52 19.15 31.55
N LEU A 317 -6.44 17.83 31.73
CA LEU A 317 -6.04 16.85 30.71
C LEU A 317 -4.88 17.24 29.77
N HIS A 318 -3.85 17.95 30.25
CA HIS A 318 -2.57 18.05 29.52
C HIS A 318 -1.66 16.90 29.94
N GLY A 319 -2.26 15.71 30.15
CA GLY A 319 -1.49 14.47 30.21
C GLY A 319 -0.90 14.24 28.83
N GLY A 320 0.35 13.79 28.78
CA GLY A 320 1.09 13.61 27.52
C GLY A 320 0.33 12.79 26.48
N VAL A 321 0.90 12.72 25.27
CA VAL A 321 0.33 12.02 24.09
C VAL A 321 -0.28 10.65 24.44
N GLY A 322 0.30 9.90 25.39
CA GLY A 322 -0.21 8.63 25.88
C GLY A 322 -1.62 8.67 26.50
N LEU A 323 -1.91 9.62 27.41
CA LEU A 323 -3.23 9.70 28.07
C LEU A 323 -4.32 10.14 27.08
N ALA A 324 -4.00 11.07 26.19
CA ALA A 324 -4.90 11.50 25.12
C ALA A 324 -5.27 10.33 24.20
N ASN A 325 -4.30 9.47 23.87
CA ASN A 325 -4.50 8.26 23.08
C ASN A 325 -5.41 7.24 23.79
N VAL A 326 -5.18 7.00 25.09
CA VAL A 326 -6.06 6.14 25.91
C VAL A 326 -7.49 6.69 25.93
N ALA A 327 -7.65 7.99 26.16
CA ALA A 327 -8.97 8.64 26.20
C ALA A 327 -9.72 8.58 24.86
N ALA A 328 -9.00 8.75 23.74
CA ALA A 328 -9.57 8.63 22.40
C ALA A 328 -10.00 7.18 22.13
N ARG A 329 -9.15 6.22 22.49
CA ARG A 329 -9.41 4.79 22.27
C ARG A 329 -10.61 4.29 23.08
N ILE A 330 -10.73 4.68 24.34
CA ILE A 330 -11.88 4.30 25.18
C ILE A 330 -13.18 4.84 24.58
N ARG A 331 -13.19 6.10 24.10
CA ARG A 331 -14.36 6.66 23.41
C ARG A 331 -14.71 5.91 22.14
N THR A 332 -13.73 5.49 21.35
CA THR A 332 -13.97 4.69 20.14
C THR A 332 -14.57 3.32 20.45
N LEU A 333 -14.12 2.66 21.53
CA LEU A 333 -14.55 1.30 21.87
C LEU A 333 -15.86 1.25 22.67
N HIS A 334 -16.07 2.18 23.59
CA HIS A 334 -17.14 2.12 24.58
C HIS A 334 -18.04 3.36 24.59
N GLY A 335 -17.85 4.29 23.63
CA GLY A 335 -18.62 5.53 23.55
C GLY A 335 -18.52 6.37 24.81
N GLU A 336 -19.64 6.97 25.22
CA GLU A 336 -19.76 7.83 26.42
C GLU A 336 -19.82 7.04 27.74
N ARG A 337 -20.00 5.71 27.68
CA ARG A 337 -20.04 4.84 28.86
C ARG A 337 -18.63 4.55 29.40
N GLY A 338 -17.62 4.51 28.52
CA GLY A 338 -16.22 4.38 28.90
C GLY A 338 -15.59 5.72 29.24
N ARG A 339 -14.82 5.80 30.34
CA ARG A 339 -14.20 7.04 30.79
C ARG A 339 -12.78 6.80 31.30
N VAL A 340 -11.94 7.82 31.14
CA VAL A 340 -10.65 7.93 31.83
C VAL A 340 -10.62 9.26 32.58
N SER A 341 -10.22 9.22 33.85
CA SER A 341 -10.00 10.42 34.67
C SER A 341 -8.63 10.36 35.32
N VAL A 342 -8.08 11.54 35.63
CA VAL A 342 -6.80 11.68 36.33
C VAL A 342 -6.97 12.75 37.39
N GLU A 343 -6.70 12.37 38.63
CA GLU A 343 -6.91 13.20 39.82
C GLU A 343 -5.68 13.15 40.72
N THR A 344 -5.52 14.13 41.60
CA THR A 344 -4.50 14.08 42.65
C THR A 344 -4.77 12.92 43.59
N ASN A 345 -3.74 12.20 44.02
CA ASN A 345 -3.88 11.13 45.00
C ASN A 345 -4.28 11.71 46.36
N ALA A 346 -5.55 11.60 46.73
CA ALA A 346 -6.08 12.15 47.97
C ALA A 346 -5.56 11.44 49.24
N ALA A 347 -5.03 10.23 49.11
CA ALA A 347 -4.53 9.44 50.23
C ALA A 347 -3.05 9.70 50.56
N ALA A 348 -2.38 10.53 49.76
CA ALA A 348 -0.97 10.88 49.94
C ALA A 348 -0.78 12.40 49.87
N ALA A 349 0.35 12.89 50.40
CA ALA A 349 0.70 14.31 50.30
C ALA A 349 0.97 14.74 48.83
N HIS A 350 1.37 13.79 47.99
CA HIS A 350 1.72 13.97 46.58
C HIS A 350 1.33 12.70 45.80
N GLY A 351 1.21 12.80 44.48
CA GLY A 351 0.95 11.67 43.59
C GLY A 351 -0.34 11.79 42.79
N VAL A 352 -0.59 10.81 41.93
CA VAL A 352 -1.70 10.82 40.97
C VAL A 352 -2.52 9.54 41.07
N THR A 353 -3.81 9.64 40.78
CA THR A 353 -4.69 8.50 40.56
C THR A 353 -5.30 8.62 39.17
N ALA A 354 -4.90 7.73 38.26
CA ALA A 354 -5.53 7.55 36.96
C ALA A 354 -6.58 6.44 37.07
N THR A 355 -7.81 6.73 36.64
CA THR A 355 -8.94 5.78 36.72
C THR A 355 -9.48 5.49 35.33
N LEU A 356 -9.59 4.21 35.00
CA LEU A 356 -10.32 3.69 33.85
C LEU A 356 -11.64 3.13 34.32
N LEU A 357 -12.72 3.58 33.69
CA LEU A 357 -14.05 2.99 33.85
C LEU A 357 -14.45 2.38 32.50
N ILE A 358 -14.54 1.05 32.46
CA ILE A 358 -14.77 0.28 31.23
C ILE A 358 -16.05 -0.53 31.40
N PRO A 359 -17.08 -0.30 30.57
CA PRO A 359 -18.28 -1.12 30.57
C PRO A 359 -17.96 -2.55 30.15
N ILE A 360 -18.53 -3.51 30.87
CA ILE A 360 -18.45 -4.93 30.54
C ILE A 360 -19.86 -5.37 30.19
N ASP A 361 -20.05 -5.78 28.93
CA ASP A 361 -21.33 -6.25 28.40
C ASP A 361 -21.44 -7.78 28.46
#